data_AF-A0A1W9ZVN7-F1
#
_entry.id   AF-A0A1W9ZVN7-F1
#
_cell.length_a   1.000
_cell.length_b   1.000
_cell.length_c   1.000
_cell.angle_alpha   90.00
_cell.angle_beta   90.00
_cell.angle_gamma   90.00
#
_symmetry.space_group_name_H-M   'P 1'
#
loop_
_entity.id
_entity.type
_entity.pdbx_description
1 polymer ?
#
loop_
_entity_poly.entity_id
_entity_poly.type
_entity_poly.pdbx_seq_one_letter_code
_entity_poly.pdbx_strand_id
1 'polypeptide(L)'
;MSEAFRVDPQALADAVQQMAEFTRHAESMITEIDSLVSNLHAAWSGEAAAAHAEAHRHWVAGEEMMRAALSRLRAAGETAHANYTGAMSTNLAMWS
;
A
#
# COMPACT_ATOMS: atom_id res chain seq x y z
N MET A 1 21.21 11.15 -30.66
CA MET A 1 20.42 10.00 -30.18
C MET A 1 20.68 9.80 -28.70
N SER A 2 19.82 10.35 -27.82
CA SER A 2 19.73 9.96 -26.40
C SER A 2 18.46 10.54 -25.74
N GLU A 3 17.34 10.63 -26.47
CA GLU A 3 16.07 11.17 -25.96
C GLU A 3 15.27 10.15 -25.12
N ALA A 4 15.80 8.95 -24.89
CA ALA A 4 14.96 7.79 -24.59
C ALA A 4 14.49 7.63 -23.13
N PHE A 5 15.06 8.33 -22.14
CA PHE A 5 14.63 8.20 -20.75
C PHE A 5 14.89 9.49 -19.97
N ARG A 6 13.95 10.44 -20.03
CA ARG A 6 13.89 11.54 -19.06
C ARG A 6 12.79 11.21 -18.06
N VAL A 7 13.18 10.77 -16.87
CA VAL A 7 12.25 10.67 -15.73
C VAL A 7 11.91 12.09 -15.31
N ASP A 8 10.62 12.44 -15.32
CA ASP A 8 10.13 13.65 -14.67
C ASP A 8 10.08 13.39 -13.15
N PRO A 9 10.95 14.04 -12.35
CA PRO A 9 11.01 13.80 -10.91
C PRO A 9 9.70 14.19 -10.20
N GLN A 10 8.97 15.19 -10.72
CA GLN A 10 7.71 15.62 -10.14
C GLN A 10 6.61 14.60 -10.40
N ALA A 11 6.45 14.17 -11.65
CA ALA A 11 5.46 13.14 -11.99
C ALA A 11 5.69 11.83 -11.24
N LEU A 12 6.96 11.49 -10.99
CA LEU A 12 7.30 10.32 -10.17
C LEU A 12 7.00 10.53 -8.69
N ALA A 13 7.27 11.72 -8.14
CA ALA A 13 6.89 12.05 -6.76
C ALA A 13 5.37 11.99 -6.56
N ASP A 14 4.61 12.51 -7.51
CA ASP A 14 3.14 12.48 -7.49
C ASP A 14 2.61 11.02 -7.55
N ALA A 15 3.19 10.19 -8.43
CA ALA A 15 2.85 8.78 -8.52
C ALA A 15 3.14 8.03 -7.21
N VAL A 16 4.30 8.28 -6.58
CA VAL A 16 4.64 7.72 -5.26
C VAL A 16 3.64 8.15 -4.19
N GLN A 17 3.27 9.44 -4.17
CA GLN A 17 2.30 9.96 -3.21
C GLN A 17 0.93 9.27 -3.40
N GLN A 18 0.45 9.16 -4.64
CA GLN A 18 -0.81 8.49 -4.95
C GLN A 18 -0.79 7.01 -4.52
N MET A 19 0.32 6.31 -4.74
CA MET A 19 0.50 4.92 -4.29
C MET A 19 0.46 4.81 -2.76
N ALA A 20 1.04 5.77 -2.05
CA ALA A 20 1.01 5.81 -0.58
C ALA A 20 -0.40 6.09 -0.04
N GLU A 21 -1.16 6.96 -0.69
CA GLU A 21 -2.57 7.23 -0.35
C GLU A 21 -3.45 6.01 -0.57
N PHE A 22 -3.32 5.36 -1.73
CA PHE A 22 -4.04 4.13 -2.04
C PHE A 22 -3.75 3.02 -1.02
N THR A 23 -2.48 2.86 -0.65
CA THR A 23 -2.06 1.88 0.36
C THR A 23 -2.74 2.10 1.70
N ARG A 24 -2.73 3.35 2.20
CA ARG A 24 -3.41 3.70 3.47
C ARG A 24 -4.91 3.43 3.41
N HIS A 25 -5.54 3.74 2.26
CA HIS A 25 -6.96 3.49 2.08
C HIS A 25 -7.30 2.00 2.10
N ALA A 26 -6.51 1.17 1.42
CA ALA A 26 -6.66 -0.28 1.43
C ALA A 26 -6.49 -0.86 2.85
N GLU A 27 -5.46 -0.46 3.59
CA GLU A 27 -5.25 -0.90 4.98
C GLU A 27 -6.43 -0.53 5.90
N SER A 28 -7.01 0.65 5.72
CA SER A 28 -8.18 1.10 6.47
C SER A 28 -9.40 0.22 6.19
N MET A 29 -9.72 -0.04 4.92
CA MET A 29 -10.88 -0.87 4.54
C MET A 29 -10.78 -2.28 5.08
N ILE A 30 -9.59 -2.88 5.00
CA ILE A 30 -9.35 -4.22 5.52
C ILE A 30 -9.62 -4.26 7.04
N THR A 31 -9.04 -3.32 7.78
CA THR A 31 -9.19 -3.24 9.25
C THR A 31 -10.65 -3.05 9.66
N GLU A 32 -11.42 -2.31 8.86
CA GLU A 32 -12.87 -2.16 9.04
C GLU A 32 -13.62 -3.48 8.85
N ILE A 33 -13.30 -4.23 7.78
CA ILE A 33 -13.92 -5.55 7.53
C ILE A 33 -13.65 -6.52 8.68
N ASP A 34 -12.40 -6.59 9.18
CA ASP A 34 -12.05 -7.46 10.31
C ASP A 34 -12.85 -7.10 11.56
N SER A 35 -13.00 -5.81 11.82
CA SER A 35 -13.77 -5.30 12.95
C SER A 35 -15.26 -5.67 12.82
N LEU A 36 -15.83 -5.53 11.61
CA LEU A 36 -17.21 -5.91 11.33
C LEU A 36 -17.44 -7.41 11.51
N VAL A 37 -16.54 -8.24 11.00
CA VAL A 37 -16.64 -9.70 11.13
C VAL A 37 -16.52 -10.12 12.59
N SER A 38 -15.56 -9.56 13.33
CA SER A 38 -15.40 -9.83 14.77
C SER A 38 -16.65 -9.46 15.56
N ASN A 39 -17.23 -8.29 15.30
CA ASN A 39 -18.46 -7.83 15.97
C ASN A 39 -19.67 -8.71 15.62
N LEU A 40 -19.79 -9.15 14.37
CA LEU A 40 -20.86 -10.02 13.92
C LEU A 40 -20.85 -11.36 14.68
N HIS A 41 -19.67 -11.98 14.82
CA HIS A 41 -19.51 -13.27 15.52
C HIS A 41 -19.65 -13.17 17.05
N ALA A 42 -19.72 -11.97 17.62
CA ALA A 42 -20.01 -11.80 19.05
C ALA A 42 -21.45 -12.23 19.41
N ALA A 43 -22.39 -12.10 18.48
CA ALA A 43 -23.80 -12.44 18.69
C ALA A 43 -24.33 -13.51 17.72
N TRP A 44 -23.57 -13.86 16.68
CA TRP A 44 -23.95 -14.85 15.69
C TRP A 44 -23.22 -16.17 15.90
N SER A 45 -23.96 -17.28 16.03
CA SER A 45 -23.42 -18.62 16.29
C SER A 45 -24.19 -19.69 15.51
N GLY A 46 -23.70 -20.93 15.53
CA GLY A 46 -24.26 -22.08 14.80
C GLY A 46 -23.49 -22.43 13.53
N GLU A 47 -24.00 -23.40 12.75
CA GLU A 47 -23.30 -23.94 11.57
C GLU A 47 -23.01 -22.88 10.51
N ALA A 48 -23.94 -21.96 10.26
CA ALA A 48 -23.74 -20.87 9.30
C ALA A 48 -22.63 -19.90 9.74
N ALA A 49 -22.54 -19.60 11.04
CA ALA A 49 -21.48 -18.77 11.58
C ALA A 49 -20.11 -19.48 11.46
N ALA A 50 -20.05 -20.79 11.74
CA ALA A 50 -18.84 -21.58 11.57
C ALA A 50 -18.36 -21.62 10.11
N ALA A 51 -19.28 -21.80 9.15
CA ALA A 51 -18.96 -21.78 7.72
C ALA A 51 -18.43 -20.40 7.27
N HIS A 52 -19.03 -19.31 7.73
CA HIS A 52 -18.54 -17.96 7.46
C HIS A 52 -17.15 -17.72 8.09
N ALA A 53 -16.91 -18.15 9.33
CA ALA A 53 -15.62 -17.99 9.99
C ALA A 53 -14.50 -18.76 9.30
N GLU A 54 -14.78 -19.94 8.72
CA GLU A 54 -13.85 -20.67 7.87
C GLU A 54 -13.55 -19.92 6.56
N ALA A 55 -14.60 -19.43 5.87
CA ALA A 55 -14.42 -18.64 4.65
C ALA A 55 -13.61 -17.36 4.90
N HIS A 56 -13.86 -16.66 6.00
CA HIS A 56 -13.12 -15.48 6.39
C HIS A 56 -11.65 -15.80 6.71
N ARG A 57 -11.35 -16.93 7.36
CA ARG A 57 -9.95 -17.38 7.59
C ARG A 57 -9.17 -17.57 6.29
N HIS A 58 -9.79 -18.13 5.25
CA HIS A 58 -9.16 -18.22 3.93
C HIS A 58 -8.91 -16.85 3.30
N TRP A 59 -9.78 -15.88 3.57
CA TRP A 59 -9.63 -14.51 3.10
C TRP A 59 -8.51 -13.75 3.85
N VAL A 60 -8.39 -13.92 5.17
CA VAL A 60 -7.31 -13.31 6.00
C VAL A 60 -5.91 -13.67 5.49
N ALA A 61 -5.71 -14.90 4.98
CA ALA A 61 -4.43 -15.26 4.37
C ALA A 61 -4.11 -14.42 3.11
N GLY A 62 -5.11 -14.15 2.27
CA GLY A 62 -4.96 -13.29 1.09
C GLY A 62 -4.81 -11.82 1.46
N GLU A 63 -5.45 -11.39 2.54
CA GLU A 63 -5.32 -10.07 3.12
C GLU A 63 -3.91 -9.79 3.64
N GLU A 64 -3.31 -10.72 4.40
CA GLU A 64 -1.93 -10.63 4.86
C GLU A 64 -0.95 -10.52 3.68
N MET A 65 -1.18 -11.29 2.61
CA MET A 65 -0.40 -11.16 1.38
C MET A 65 -0.54 -9.76 0.76
N MET A 66 -1.76 -9.20 0.74
CA MET A 66 -2.01 -7.85 0.24
C MET A 66 -1.35 -6.78 1.11
N ARG A 67 -1.45 -6.86 2.44
CA ARG A 67 -0.77 -5.96 3.38
C ARG A 67 0.75 -6.00 3.18
N ALA A 68 1.33 -7.20 3.05
CA ALA A 68 2.75 -7.36 2.79
C ALA A 68 3.18 -6.76 1.45
N ALA A 69 2.40 -6.96 0.39
CA ALA A 69 2.68 -6.38 -0.93
C ALA A 69 2.60 -4.85 -0.91
N LEU A 70 1.57 -4.29 -0.26
CA LEU A 70 1.38 -2.85 -0.09
C LEU A 70 2.53 -2.21 0.72
N SER A 71 2.95 -2.86 1.80
CA SER A 71 4.10 -2.41 2.61
C SER A 71 5.39 -2.34 1.80
N ARG A 72 5.66 -3.37 0.97
CA ARG A 72 6.81 -3.38 0.04
C ARG A 72 6.71 -2.26 -1.00
N LEU A 73 5.50 -2.05 -1.54
CA LEU A 73 5.24 -1.00 -2.52
C LEU A 73 5.50 0.40 -1.94
N ARG A 74 5.04 0.64 -0.70
CA ARG A 74 5.30 1.87 0.04
C ARG A 74 6.80 2.11 0.23
N ALA A 75 7.53 1.12 0.72
CA ALA A 75 8.97 1.23 0.94
C ALA A 75 9.75 1.53 -0.36
N ALA A 76 9.35 0.88 -1.47
CA ALA A 76 9.92 1.15 -2.79
C ALA A 76 9.63 2.59 -3.25
N GLY A 77 8.40 3.07 -3.04
CA GLY A 77 8.00 4.45 -3.35
C GLY A 77 8.79 5.49 -2.55
N GLU A 78 8.90 5.31 -1.22
CA GLU A 78 9.68 6.18 -0.33
C GLU A 78 11.16 6.22 -0.74
N THR A 79 11.74 5.06 -1.05
CA THR A 79 13.12 4.94 -1.53
C THR A 79 13.33 5.67 -2.85
N ALA A 80 12.42 5.50 -3.80
CA ALA A 80 12.46 6.22 -5.06
C ALA A 80 12.41 7.73 -4.80
N HIS A 81 11.42 8.23 -4.06
CA HIS A 81 11.27 9.64 -3.75
C HIS A 81 12.53 10.25 -3.12
N ALA A 82 13.15 9.57 -2.14
CA ALA A 82 14.39 10.01 -1.50
C ALA A 82 15.58 10.06 -2.49
N ASN A 83 15.73 9.05 -3.35
CA ASN A 83 16.80 9.03 -4.35
C ASN A 83 16.67 10.18 -5.36
N TYR A 84 15.45 10.50 -5.82
CA TYR A 84 15.24 11.57 -6.80
C TYR A 84 15.41 12.96 -6.18
N THR A 85 14.86 13.20 -5.00
CA THR A 85 15.05 14.49 -4.29
C THR A 85 16.53 14.71 -3.95
N GLY A 86 17.24 13.68 -3.51
CA GLY A 86 18.68 13.74 -3.25
C GLY A 86 19.50 14.03 -4.52
N ALA A 87 19.23 13.35 -5.63
CA ALA A 87 19.92 13.58 -6.90
C ALA A 87 19.65 14.99 -7.45
N MET A 88 18.42 15.50 -7.33
CA MET A 88 18.07 16.85 -7.77
C MET A 88 18.74 17.92 -6.90
N SER A 89 18.74 17.77 -5.57
CA SER A 89 19.42 18.69 -4.66
C SER A 89 20.93 18.73 -4.90
N THR A 90 21.55 17.56 -5.09
CA THR A 90 22.99 17.45 -5.39
C THR A 90 23.33 18.12 -6.71
N ASN A 91 22.55 17.87 -7.76
CA ASN A 91 22.75 18.56 -9.04
C ASN A 91 22.61 20.07 -8.86
N LEU A 92 21.53 20.58 -8.26
CA LEU A 92 21.36 22.02 -8.07
C LEU A 92 22.53 22.67 -7.31
N ALA A 93 23.09 21.99 -6.30
CA ALA A 93 24.24 22.47 -5.54
C ALA A 93 25.57 22.46 -6.34
N MET A 94 25.69 21.65 -7.39
CA MET A 94 26.88 21.62 -8.25
C MET A 94 26.92 22.78 -9.26
N TRP A 95 25.77 23.39 -9.58
CA TRP A 95 25.65 24.44 -10.60
C TRP A 95 25.26 25.82 -10.00
N SER A 96 25.31 25.96 -8.67
CA SER A 96 25.22 27.22 -7.93
C SER A 96 26.59 27.69 -7.49
#